data_AF-A0A4U8W517-F1
#
_entry.id   AF-A0A4U8W517-F1
#
_cell.length_a   1.000
_cell.length_b   1.000
_cell.length_c   1.000
_cell.angle_alpha   90.00
_cell.angle_beta   90.00
_cell.angle_gamma   90.00
#
_symmetry.space_group_name_H-M   'P 1'
#
loop_
_entity.id
_entity.type
_entity.pdbx_description
1 polymer ?
#
loop_
_entity_poly.entity_id
_entity_poly.type
_entity_poly.pdbx_seq_one_letter_code
_entity_poly.pdbx_strand_id
1 'polypeptide(L)' 'MTDWDLHPLTGGHRELPVMDVETAHRVMQLHIDCLTTNCRIRNQAKARLVEAGIMVPSIWVPSV' A
#
# COMPACT_ATOMS: atom_id res chain seq x y z
N MET A 1 -3.18 1.74 20.57
CA MET A 1 -3.65 1.51 19.20
C MET A 1 -4.52 0.26 19.22
N THR A 2 -5.84 0.45 19.20
CA THR A 2 -6.84 -0.62 19.35
C THR A 2 -7.03 -1.36 18.03
N ASP A 3 -7.22 -2.67 18.12
CA ASP A 3 -7.46 -3.65 17.05
C ASP A 3 -8.52 -3.23 16.00
N TRP A 4 -9.43 -2.32 16.36
CA TRP A 4 -10.50 -1.81 15.52
C TRP A 4 -10.10 -0.86 14.38
N ASP A 5 -8.97 -0.15 14.47
CA ASP A 5 -8.49 0.75 13.40
C ASP A 5 -7.90 0.00 12.19
N LEU A 6 -7.62 -1.30 12.34
CA LEU A 6 -7.03 -2.12 11.27
C LEU A 6 -8.08 -2.75 10.35
N HIS A 7 -9.37 -2.76 10.73
CA HIS A 7 -10.46 -3.35 9.94
C HIS A 7 -10.47 -2.96 8.45
N PRO A 8 -10.31 -1.67 8.06
CA PRO A 8 -10.25 -1.29 6.65
C PRO A 8 -8.98 -1.80 5.95
N LEU A 9 -7.90 -2.07 6.69
CA LEU A 9 -6.63 -2.56 6.16
C LEU A 9 -6.66 -4.08 5.92
N THR A 10 -7.36 -4.86 6.75
CA THR A 10 -7.38 -6.33 6.65
C THR A 10 -8.37 -6.86 5.62
N GLY A 11 -9.56 -6.25 5.50
CA GLY A 11 -10.63 -6.73 4.62
C GLY A 11 -11.11 -5.73 3.56
N GLY A 12 -10.62 -4.49 3.62
CA GLY A 12 -11.00 -3.44 2.67
C GLY A 12 -10.13 -3.44 1.42
N HIS A 13 -10.75 -3.21 0.26
CA HIS A 13 -10.04 -2.97 -1.00
C HIS A 13 -10.19 -1.53 -1.50
N ARG A 14 -10.81 -0.66 -0.68
CA ARG A 14 -10.97 0.77 -0.96
C ARG A 14 -9.77 1.54 -0.42
N GLU A 15 -9.42 2.61 -1.12
CA GLU A 15 -8.42 3.58 -0.69
C GLU A 15 -8.77 4.20 0.67
N LEU A 16 -7.73 4.56 1.42
CA LEU A 16 -7.86 5.32 2.65
C LEU A 16 -7.84 6.82 2.35
N PRO A 17 -8.60 7.63 3.11
CA PRO A 17 -8.58 9.08 2.94
C PRO A 17 -7.20 9.70 3.23
N VAL A 18 -6.46 9.13 4.18
CA VAL A 18 -5.08 9.52 4.50
C VAL A 18 -4.27 8.25 4.68
N MET A 19 -3.08 8.19 4.05
CA MET A 19 -2.17 7.06 4.16
C MET A 19 -0.76 7.56 4.46
N ASP A 20 -0.29 7.25 5.66
CA ASP A 20 1.10 7.46 6.04
C ASP A 20 1.97 6.27 5.57
N VAL A 21 3.30 6.47 5.58
CA VAL A 21 4.29 5.44 5.27
C VAL A 21 4.12 4.18 6.12
N GLU A 22 3.91 4.32 7.44
CA GLU A 22 3.73 3.15 8.32
C GLU A 22 2.48 2.35 7.92
N THR A 23 1.38 3.05 7.63
CA THR A 23 0.14 2.45 7.17
C THR A 23 0.33 1.78 5.80
N ALA A 24 1.08 2.40 4.89
CA ALA A 24 1.39 1.82 3.58
C ALA A 24 2.19 0.51 3.70
N HIS A 25 3.15 0.45 4.62
CA HIS A 25 3.86 -0.80 4.93
C HIS A 25 2.90 -1.87 5.45
N ARG A 26 2.03 -1.53 6.40
CA ARG A 26 1.03 -2.45 6.96
C ARG A 26 0.09 -2.99 5.90
N VAL A 27 -0.41 -2.12 5.01
CA VAL A 27 -1.26 -2.50 3.87
C VAL A 27 -0.52 -3.50 2.98
N MET A 28 0.72 -3.21 2.61
CA MET A 28 1.50 -4.11 1.75
C MET A 28 1.76 -5.48 2.41
N GLN A 29 1.96 -5.52 3.73
CA GLN A 29 2.08 -6.78 4.48
C GLN A 29 0.76 -7.56 4.50
N LEU A 30 -0.36 -6.88 4.73
CA LEU A 30 -1.69 -7.53 4.79
C LEU A 30 -2.20 -7.96 3.41
N HIS A 31 -1.82 -7.24 2.35
CA HIS A 31 -2.28 -7.47 0.98
C HIS A 31 -1.24 -8.16 0.08
N ILE A 32 -0.19 -8.76 0.67
CA ILE A 32 0.87 -9.43 -0.10
C ILE A 32 0.31 -10.57 -0.96
N ASP A 33 -0.62 -11.34 -0.41
CA ASP A 33 -1.34 -12.44 -1.08
C ASP A 33 -2.73 -12.02 -1.58
N CYS A 34 -2.99 -10.72 -1.71
CA CYS A 34 -4.28 -10.23 -2.18
C CYS A 34 -4.52 -10.64 -3.65
N LEU A 35 -5.46 -11.55 -3.86
CA LEU A 35 -5.86 -12.06 -5.19
C LEU A 35 -6.59 -11.01 -6.05
N THR A 36 -7.01 -9.90 -5.44
CA THR A 36 -7.67 -8.81 -6.18
C THR A 36 -6.65 -8.09 -7.06
N THR A 37 -6.77 -8.28 -8.37
CA THR A 37 -5.83 -7.70 -9.36
C THR A 37 -5.77 -6.17 -9.26
N ASN A 38 -6.91 -5.51 -9.03
CA ASN A 38 -7.02 -4.06 -8.90
C ASN A 38 -7.34 -3.61 -7.46
N CYS A 39 -6.58 -4.11 -6.49
CA CYS A 39 -6.73 -3.69 -5.10
C CYS A 39 -6.29 -2.24 -4.93
N ARG A 40 -7.25 -1.31 -4.74
CA ARG A 40 -6.97 0.13 -4.71
C ARG A 40 -6.11 0.52 -3.52
N ILE A 41 -6.37 -0.03 -2.35
CA ILE A 41 -5.58 0.25 -1.14
C ILE A 41 -4.12 -0.21 -1.32
N ARG A 42 -3.88 -1.37 -1.96
CA ARG A 42 -2.54 -1.85 -2.28
C ARG A 42 -1.83 -0.92 -3.26
N ASN A 43 -2.54 -0.47 -4.30
CA ASN A 43 -1.97 0.46 -5.27
C ASN A 43 -1.64 1.82 -4.65
N GLN A 44 -2.51 2.33 -3.77
CA GLN A 44 -2.27 3.54 -2.99
C GLN A 44 -1.03 3.37 -2.09
N ALA A 45 -0.90 2.23 -1.39
CA ALA A 45 0.26 1.95 -0.55
C ALA A 45 1.56 1.90 -1.35
N LYS A 46 1.56 1.24 -2.51
CA LYS A 46 2.72 1.26 -3.42
C LYS A 46 3.09 2.68 -3.84
N ALA A 47 2.11 3.48 -4.28
CA ALA A 47 2.34 4.87 -4.67
C ALA A 47 2.97 5.67 -3.52
N ARG A 48 2.43 5.53 -2.30
CA ARG A 48 2.94 6.24 -1.14
C ARG A 48 4.37 5.86 -0.76
N LEU A 49 4.71 4.57 -0.86
CA LEU A 49 6.07 4.08 -0.62
C LEU A 49 7.05 4.55 -1.70
N VAL A 50 6.60 4.68 -2.96
CA VAL A 50 7.39 5.26 -4.05
C VAL A 50 7.64 6.75 -3.81
N GLU A 51 6.62 7.51 -3.44
CA GLU A 51 6.74 8.94 -3.10
C GLU A 51 7.67 9.17 -1.91
N ALA A 52 7.69 8.26 -0.94
CA ALA A 52 8.60 8.29 0.20
C ALA A 52 10.04 7.83 -0.14
N GLY A 53 10.31 7.36 -1.36
CA GLY A 53 11.62 6.85 -1.77
C GLY A 53 11.98 5.49 -1.19
N ILE A 54 11.01 4.77 -0.61
CA ILE A 54 11.21 3.46 0.03
C ILE A 54 11.02 2.31 -0.97
N MET A 55 10.21 2.53 -2.01
CA MET A 55 9.98 1.59 -3.10
C MET A 55 10.38 2.20 -4.44
N VAL A 56 10.98 1.41 -5.32
CA VAL A 56 11.23 1.82 -6.71
C VAL A 56 10.08 1.39 -7.61
N PRO A 57 9.61 2.24 -8.54
CA PRO A 57 8.61 1.84 -9.52
C PRO A 57 9.22 0.77 -10.44
N SER A 58 8.43 -0.23 -10.82
CA SER A 58 8.88 -1.35 -11.67
C SER A 58 9.34 -0.94 -13.07
N ILE A 59 9.07 0.30 -13.50
CA ILE A 59 9.54 0.86 -14.77
C ILE A 59 10.86 1.63 -14.65
N TRP A 60 11.60 1.49 -13.54
CA TRP A 60 12.88 2.18 -13.40
C TRP A 60 13.92 1.56 -14.32
N VAL A 61 14.10 2.16 -15.50
CA VAL A 61 15.26 1.97 -16.35
C VAL A 61 16.26 3.08 -16.02
N PRO A 62 17.45 2.78 -15.45
CA PRO A 62 18.51 3.76 -15.42
C PRO A 62 18.90 4.03 -16.88
N SER A 63 18.57 5.21 -17.38
CA SER A 63 19.12 5.70 -18.64
C SER A 63 20.63 5.87 -18.44
N VAL A 64 21.40 4.87 -18.84
CA VAL A 64 22.84 4.97 -19.08
C VAL A 64 23.08 5.43 -20.51
#